data_AF-A0A182WA48-F1
#
_entry.id   AF-A0A182WA48-F1
#
_cell.length_a   1.000
_cell.length_b   1.000
_cell.length_c   1.000
_cell.angle_alpha   90.00
_cell.angle_beta   90.00
_cell.angle_gamma   90.00
#
_symmetry.space_group_name_H-M   'P 1'
#
loop_
_entity.id
_entity.type
_entity.pdbx_description
1 polymer ?
#
loop_
_entity_poly.entity_id
_entity_poly.type
_entity_poly.pdbx_seq_one_letter_code
_entity_poly.pdbx_strand_id
1 'polypeptide(L)'
;MVSVAKVKHKLWNVLHQLCHDPKRLVRGIVLFICSVVVMYQLTDCFKKLCNPPISTHSRFDLNDSMLYPAITFCREPAYKADIMAKYNLAMHPKYTSSFDRFPFNESSLEQLFGEATYNHSEFFIQHGLNGGINNIEVVESLHLDMGRCYTLNPLTTTKHSWKEAGYSIMLRHDTNISQNRMQSSGRVEYLYLEVNEEMEIRLSTQHFFMLASYENECVEFSSVSSTRCGEICHWNAVVGSVGCSGPWMPGLGIRDCDNAETTKQLIKLYRQLEDLDGTQCGCFQPCTTTIYTASVMNRKPFHISVPAAQLWVYYTSKMVTIVEEFHGYDFNQFVSDLGGSLGFLLGLSVLGLIGLLEKIVELVFIRRLIAEKRKKQMAKEVVSKDSTQPTQPEDGNRSKLSEDPNVSDNGPHLDTVLKQ
;
A
#
# COMPACT_ATOMS: atom_id res chain seq x y z
N MET A 1 -12.33 -52.62 -6.90
CA MET A 1 -13.62 -52.33 -6.24
C MET A 1 -13.65 -53.00 -4.87
N VAL A 2 -13.16 -52.31 -3.83
CA VAL A 2 -13.20 -52.80 -2.45
C VAL A 2 -14.61 -52.57 -1.91
N SER A 3 -15.25 -53.67 -1.48
CA SER A 3 -16.68 -53.75 -1.17
C SER A 3 -17.10 -52.78 -0.05
N VAL A 4 -17.88 -51.77 -0.45
CA VAL A 4 -18.54 -50.76 0.41
C VAL A 4 -19.34 -51.42 1.55
N ALA A 5 -19.82 -52.65 1.36
CA ALA A 5 -20.57 -53.41 2.36
C ALA A 5 -19.70 -53.86 3.57
N LYS A 6 -18.43 -54.22 3.35
CA LYS A 6 -17.52 -54.62 4.44
C LYS A 6 -17.11 -53.43 5.32
N VAL A 7 -17.01 -52.24 4.74
CA VAL A 7 -16.72 -51.00 5.49
C VAL A 7 -17.93 -50.62 6.34
N LYS A 8 -19.15 -50.70 5.79
CA LYS A 8 -20.39 -50.38 6.49
C LYS A 8 -20.63 -51.23 7.74
N HIS A 9 -20.38 -52.54 7.65
CA HIS A 9 -20.59 -53.45 8.78
C HIS A 9 -19.54 -53.31 9.89
N LYS A 10 -18.29 -52.97 9.54
CA LYS A 10 -17.24 -52.63 10.52
C LYS A 10 -17.53 -51.30 11.20
N LEU A 11 -17.99 -50.30 10.45
CA LEU A 11 -18.35 -48.99 10.98
C LEU A 11 -19.52 -49.10 11.96
N TRP A 12 -20.54 -49.91 11.65
CA TRP A 12 -21.70 -50.14 12.50
C TRP A 12 -21.34 -50.83 13.83
N ASN A 13 -20.46 -51.83 13.80
CA ASN A 13 -19.98 -52.47 15.03
C ASN A 13 -19.15 -51.51 15.90
N VAL A 14 -18.33 -50.66 15.29
CA VAL A 14 -17.57 -49.64 16.02
C VAL A 14 -18.51 -48.59 16.64
N LEU A 15 -19.52 -48.12 15.91
CA LEU A 15 -20.56 -47.21 16.41
C LEU A 15 -21.37 -47.81 17.57
N HIS A 16 -21.78 -49.07 17.45
CA HIS A 16 -22.52 -49.77 18.50
C HIS A 16 -21.68 -49.96 19.78
N GLN A 17 -20.37 -50.20 19.63
CA GLN A 17 -19.43 -50.35 20.74
C GLN A 17 -19.01 -48.99 21.36
N LEU A 18 -19.11 -47.90 20.59
CA LEU A 18 -18.88 -46.53 21.07
C LEU A 18 -20.06 -46.00 21.92
N CYS A 19 -21.29 -46.48 21.64
CA CYS A 19 -22.52 -45.98 22.25
C CYS A 19 -22.79 -46.55 23.66
N HIS A 20 -22.09 -47.61 24.08
CA HIS A 20 -22.27 -48.25 25.39
C HIS A 20 -21.49 -47.57 26.53
N ASP A 21 -20.55 -46.66 26.20
CA ASP A 21 -19.79 -45.84 27.15
C ASP A 21 -20.00 -44.35 26.82
N PRO A 22 -20.82 -43.59 27.58
CA PRO A 22 -21.10 -42.18 27.27
C PRO A 22 -19.82 -41.33 27.19
N LYS A 23 -18.78 -41.71 27.94
CA LYS A 23 -17.46 -41.06 27.92
C LYS A 23 -16.70 -41.25 26.59
N ARG A 24 -16.86 -42.39 25.91
CA ARG A 24 -16.21 -42.67 24.63
C ARG A 24 -16.91 -41.97 23.47
N LEU A 25 -18.25 -41.93 23.53
CA LEU A 25 -19.07 -41.19 22.56
C LEU A 25 -18.74 -39.69 22.57
N VAL A 26 -18.68 -39.06 23.76
CA VAL A 26 -18.31 -37.64 23.89
C VAL A 26 -16.93 -37.35 23.32
N ARG A 27 -15.92 -38.19 23.62
CA ARG A 27 -14.56 -38.05 23.06
C ARG A 27 -14.54 -38.16 21.54
N GLY A 28 -15.30 -39.11 20.97
CA GLY A 28 -15.42 -39.27 19.53
C GLY A 28 -16.05 -38.06 18.83
N ILE A 29 -17.11 -37.49 19.42
CA ILE A 29 -17.78 -36.29 18.91
C ILE A 29 -16.84 -35.07 18.97
N VAL A 30 -16.15 -34.87 20.10
CA VAL A 30 -15.19 -33.76 20.26
C VAL A 30 -14.06 -33.87 19.23
N LEU A 31 -13.45 -35.06 19.05
CA LEU A 31 -12.40 -35.26 18.06
C LEU A 31 -12.90 -35.02 16.62
N PHE A 32 -14.13 -35.45 16.31
CA PHE A 32 -14.73 -35.20 15.00
C PHE A 32 -14.92 -33.70 14.74
N ILE A 33 -15.51 -32.98 15.69
CA ILE A 33 -15.71 -31.52 15.58
C ILE A 33 -14.36 -30.81 15.45
N CYS A 34 -13.37 -31.14 16.30
CA CYS A 34 -12.03 -30.56 16.22
C CYS A 34 -11.34 -30.85 14.89
N SER A 35 -11.51 -32.05 14.33
CA SER A 35 -10.95 -32.41 13.02
C SER A 35 -11.58 -31.57 11.90
N VAL A 36 -12.91 -31.34 11.94
CA VAL A 36 -13.61 -30.48 10.97
C VAL A 36 -13.12 -29.04 11.07
N VAL A 37 -13.00 -28.50 12.29
CA VAL A 37 -12.49 -27.14 12.51
C VAL A 37 -11.07 -26.98 12.00
N VAL A 38 -10.19 -27.95 12.25
CA VAL A 38 -8.80 -27.91 11.77
C VAL A 38 -8.75 -28.03 10.24
N MET A 39 -9.53 -28.91 9.62
CA MET A 39 -9.61 -28.96 8.15
C MET A 39 -10.07 -27.63 7.53
N TYR A 40 -11.01 -26.94 8.17
CA TYR A 40 -11.44 -25.61 7.75
C TYR A 40 -10.31 -24.58 7.88
N GLN A 41 -9.62 -24.54 9.04
CA GLN A 41 -8.47 -23.66 9.26
C GLN A 41 -7.35 -23.89 8.24
N LEU A 42 -7.01 -25.15 7.98
CA LEU A 42 -6.00 -25.51 6.97
C LEU A 42 -6.41 -25.01 5.59
N THR A 43 -7.67 -25.22 5.20
CA THR A 43 -8.18 -24.73 3.91
C THR A 43 -8.06 -23.21 3.78
N ASP A 44 -8.35 -22.47 4.85
CA ASP A 44 -8.18 -21.01 4.90
C ASP A 44 -6.70 -20.60 4.79
N CYS A 45 -5.80 -21.29 5.49
CA CYS A 45 -4.36 -21.04 5.41
C CYS A 45 -3.82 -21.32 4.00
N PHE A 46 -4.25 -22.39 3.34
CA PHE A 46 -3.88 -22.67 1.94
C PHE A 46 -4.43 -21.60 0.98
N LYS A 47 -5.65 -21.09 1.20
CA LYS A 47 -6.18 -19.98 0.40
C LYS A 47 -5.34 -18.70 0.57
N LYS A 48 -4.95 -18.37 1.80
CA LYS A 48 -4.06 -17.24 2.11
C LYS A 48 -2.66 -17.43 1.53
N LEU A 49 -2.16 -18.66 1.44
CA LEU A 49 -0.87 -18.94 0.80
C LEU A 49 -0.93 -18.76 -0.73
N CYS A 50 -2.03 -19.17 -1.37
CA CYS A 50 -2.19 -19.03 -2.81
C CYS A 50 -2.47 -17.59 -3.25
N ASN A 51 -3.23 -16.84 -2.46
CA ASN A 51 -3.55 -15.43 -2.70
C ASN A 51 -3.23 -14.63 -1.43
N PRO A 52 -1.95 -14.32 -1.19
CA PRO A 52 -1.54 -13.60 0.01
C PRO A 52 -2.14 -12.18 0.03
N PRO A 53 -2.73 -11.77 1.16
CA PRO A 53 -3.21 -10.40 1.30
C PRO A 53 -2.04 -9.43 1.19
N ILE A 54 -2.21 -8.36 0.42
CA ILE A 54 -1.22 -7.28 0.34
C ILE A 54 -1.35 -6.44 1.61
N SER A 55 -0.23 -6.21 2.27
CA SER A 55 -0.11 -5.33 3.43
C SER A 55 0.80 -4.16 3.08
N THR A 56 0.55 -3.02 3.70
CA THR A 56 1.32 -1.79 3.47
C THR A 56 2.01 -1.37 4.76
N HIS A 57 3.31 -1.11 4.68
CA HIS A 57 4.08 -0.54 5.78
C HIS A 57 4.57 0.86 5.40
N SER A 58 4.40 1.81 6.31
CA SER A 58 4.92 3.17 6.15
C SER A 58 6.01 3.45 7.18
N ARG A 59 7.18 3.90 6.72
CA ARG A 59 8.28 4.36 7.57
C ARG A 59 8.78 5.73 7.15
N PHE A 60 9.46 6.41 8.05
CA PHE A 60 10.13 7.69 7.76
C PHE A 60 11.63 7.49 7.76
N ASP A 61 12.27 7.84 6.66
CA ASP A 61 13.72 7.84 6.53
C ASP A 61 14.23 9.27 6.46
N LEU A 62 15.33 9.56 7.14
CA LEU A 62 16.03 10.84 7.04
C LEU A 62 17.07 10.72 5.92
N ASN A 63 16.86 11.43 4.82
CA ASN A 63 17.78 11.39 3.68
C ASN A 63 18.94 12.40 3.88
N ASP A 64 20.15 12.01 3.51
CA ASP A 64 21.34 12.87 3.60
C ASP A 64 21.35 13.97 2.52
N SER A 65 20.82 13.63 1.34
CA SER A 65 20.70 14.51 0.18
C SER A 65 19.30 14.45 -0.39
N MET A 66 18.72 15.60 -0.74
CA MET A 66 17.39 15.70 -1.32
C MET A 66 17.48 15.97 -2.81
N LEU A 67 16.76 15.15 -3.58
CA LEU A 67 16.50 15.38 -4.99
C LEU A 67 15.24 16.23 -5.12
N TYR A 68 15.36 17.35 -5.83
CA TYR A 68 14.21 18.19 -6.16
C TYR A 68 13.45 17.60 -7.35
N PRO A 69 12.13 17.81 -7.46
CA PRO A 69 11.39 17.49 -8.67
C PRO A 69 11.71 18.47 -9.79
N ALA A 70 11.45 18.06 -11.03
CA ALA A 70 11.32 19.00 -12.13
C ALA A 70 10.08 19.88 -11.93
N ILE A 71 10.18 21.17 -12.27
CA ILE A 71 9.07 22.12 -12.12
C ILE A 71 8.77 22.75 -13.48
N THR A 72 7.54 22.54 -13.95
CA THR A 72 7.05 23.09 -15.22
C THR A 72 6.25 24.37 -14.99
N PHE A 73 6.55 25.39 -15.78
CA PHE A 73 5.88 26.68 -15.77
C PHE A 73 5.20 26.93 -17.10
N CYS A 74 3.92 27.24 -17.05
CA CYS A 74 3.12 27.69 -18.17
C CYS A 74 2.54 29.07 -17.85
N ARG A 75 2.39 29.92 -18.86
CA ARG A 75 1.89 31.29 -18.67
C ARG A 75 0.41 31.38 -19.02
N GLU A 76 -0.33 32.17 -18.26
CA GLU A 76 -1.73 32.50 -18.54
C GLU A 76 -1.87 34.02 -18.76
N PRO A 77 -2.32 34.49 -19.93
CA PRO A 77 -2.71 33.69 -21.09
C PRO A 77 -1.51 33.07 -21.82
N ALA A 78 -1.75 31.91 -22.43
CA ALA A 78 -0.74 31.14 -23.17
C ALA A 78 -0.25 31.82 -24.46
N TYR A 79 -1.09 32.68 -25.07
CA TYR A 79 -0.87 33.27 -26.38
C TYR A 79 -0.98 34.80 -26.36
N LYS A 80 -0.08 35.46 -27.10
CA LYS A 80 -0.03 36.90 -27.31
C LYS A 80 -1.20 37.36 -28.19
N ALA A 81 -2.10 38.16 -27.63
CA ALA A 81 -3.34 38.56 -28.30
C ALA A 81 -3.11 39.35 -29.61
N ASP A 82 -2.09 40.21 -29.63
CA ASP A 82 -1.67 40.99 -30.80
C ASP A 82 -1.15 40.10 -31.94
N ILE A 83 -0.38 39.05 -31.61
CA ILE A 83 0.10 38.08 -32.59
C ILE A 83 -1.03 37.20 -33.10
N MET A 84 -1.95 36.75 -32.24
CA MET A 84 -3.11 35.99 -32.68
C MET A 84 -3.97 36.82 -33.66
N ALA A 85 -4.17 38.11 -33.38
CA ALA A 85 -4.88 39.03 -34.26
C ALA A 85 -4.16 39.24 -35.61
N LYS A 86 -2.82 39.32 -35.62
CA LYS A 86 -2.00 39.39 -36.84
C LYS A 86 -2.30 38.25 -37.81
N TYR A 87 -2.59 37.05 -37.30
CA TYR A 87 -2.92 35.86 -38.09
C TYR A 87 -4.42 35.64 -38.33
N ASN A 88 -5.26 36.65 -38.05
CA ASN A 88 -6.73 36.58 -38.13
C ASN A 88 -7.36 35.50 -37.23
N LEU A 89 -6.68 35.12 -36.15
CA LEU A 89 -7.15 34.10 -35.21
C LEU A 89 -7.88 34.71 -34.01
N ALA A 90 -8.70 33.90 -33.36
CA ALA A 90 -9.25 34.23 -32.05
C ALA A 90 -8.14 34.26 -30.98
N MET A 91 -8.46 34.75 -29.78
CA MET A 91 -7.51 34.84 -28.67
C MET A 91 -6.84 33.51 -28.27
N HIS A 92 -7.44 32.37 -28.65
CA HIS A 92 -6.91 31.05 -28.34
C HIS A 92 -7.14 30.07 -29.52
N PRO A 93 -6.15 29.24 -29.90
CA PRO A 93 -6.25 28.32 -31.04
C PRO A 93 -7.34 27.24 -30.88
N LYS A 94 -7.77 26.95 -29.65
CA LYS A 94 -8.94 26.08 -29.40
C LYS A 94 -10.23 26.50 -30.14
N TYR A 95 -10.36 27.78 -30.51
CA TYR A 95 -11.48 28.29 -31.30
C TYR A 95 -11.23 28.05 -32.79
N THR A 96 -11.49 26.81 -33.19
CA THR A 96 -11.13 26.26 -34.51
C THR A 96 -11.74 27.02 -35.70
N SER A 97 -12.89 27.66 -35.55
CA SER A 97 -13.54 28.43 -36.64
C SER A 97 -12.69 29.58 -37.19
N SER A 98 -11.72 30.09 -36.42
CA SER A 98 -10.85 31.18 -36.89
C SER A 98 -9.78 30.72 -37.89
N PHE A 99 -9.46 29.43 -37.94
CA PHE A 99 -8.49 28.88 -38.90
C PHE A 99 -8.97 28.93 -40.36
N ASP A 100 -10.26 29.16 -40.62
CA ASP A 100 -10.77 29.39 -41.97
C ASP A 100 -10.16 30.67 -42.61
N ARG A 101 -9.62 31.58 -41.80
CA ARG A 101 -8.99 32.84 -42.25
C ARG A 101 -7.47 32.85 -42.07
N PHE A 102 -6.89 31.75 -41.59
CA PHE A 102 -5.45 31.66 -41.38
C PHE A 102 -4.73 31.54 -42.74
N PRO A 103 -3.66 32.32 -42.99
CA PRO A 103 -2.97 32.33 -44.28
C PRO A 103 -1.98 31.15 -44.40
N PHE A 104 -2.49 29.94 -44.58
CA PHE A 104 -1.68 28.72 -44.76
C PHE A 104 -0.71 28.76 -45.96
N ASN A 105 -0.94 29.66 -46.91
CA ASN A 105 -0.07 29.91 -48.06
C ASN A 105 1.19 30.71 -47.72
N GLU A 106 1.15 31.54 -46.67
CA GLU A 106 2.22 32.47 -46.29
C GLU A 106 2.89 32.09 -44.97
N SER A 107 2.20 31.36 -44.09
CA SER A 107 2.69 31.05 -42.74
C SER A 107 2.35 29.63 -42.33
N SER A 108 3.28 28.98 -41.62
CA SER A 108 3.09 27.65 -41.07
C SER A 108 2.51 27.71 -39.65
N LEU A 109 1.97 26.58 -39.19
CA LEU A 109 1.56 26.44 -37.78
C LEU A 109 2.76 26.56 -36.83
N GLU A 110 3.93 26.03 -37.21
CA GLU A 110 5.15 26.17 -36.42
C GLU A 110 5.53 27.65 -36.22
N GLN A 111 5.45 28.46 -37.28
CA GLN A 111 5.70 29.90 -37.19
C GLN A 111 4.67 30.61 -36.29
N LEU A 112 3.38 30.29 -36.47
CA LEU A 112 2.30 30.85 -35.64
C LEU A 112 2.56 30.57 -34.16
N PHE A 113 2.74 29.32 -33.76
CA PHE A 113 2.92 28.95 -32.36
C PHE A 113 4.27 29.44 -31.81
N GLY A 114 5.29 29.51 -32.66
CA GLY A 114 6.60 30.08 -32.32
C GLY A 114 6.50 31.57 -31.96
N GLU A 115 5.79 32.37 -32.75
CA GLU A 115 5.61 33.81 -32.54
C GLU A 115 4.56 34.15 -31.47
N ALA A 116 3.46 33.39 -31.44
CA ALA A 116 2.32 33.68 -30.57
C ALA A 116 2.58 33.31 -29.10
N THR A 117 3.57 32.46 -28.83
CA THR A 117 3.94 32.07 -27.46
C THR A 117 5.09 32.91 -26.89
N TYR A 118 5.43 32.69 -25.63
CA TYR A 118 6.42 33.48 -24.89
C TYR A 118 7.79 32.79 -24.84
N ASN A 119 8.82 33.51 -25.27
CA ASN A 119 10.21 33.02 -25.25
C ASN A 119 10.81 33.06 -23.84
N HIS A 120 11.91 32.34 -23.63
CA HIS A 120 12.51 32.16 -22.30
C HIS A 120 12.83 33.49 -21.61
N SER A 121 13.40 34.45 -22.36
CA SER A 121 13.73 35.79 -21.87
C SER A 121 12.51 36.68 -21.57
N GLU A 122 11.36 36.38 -22.17
CA GLU A 122 10.10 37.06 -21.88
C GLU A 122 9.42 36.46 -20.64
N PHE A 123 9.80 35.23 -20.26
CA PHE A 123 9.19 34.44 -19.20
C PHE A 123 9.96 34.56 -17.88
N PHE A 124 11.27 34.33 -17.89
CA PHE A 124 12.11 34.32 -16.69
C PHE A 124 12.90 35.63 -16.55
N ILE A 125 12.86 36.22 -15.36
CA ILE A 125 13.81 37.26 -14.97
C ILE A 125 15.03 36.61 -14.33
N GLN A 126 14.81 35.62 -13.46
CA GLN A 126 15.85 34.85 -12.79
C GLN A 126 15.30 33.47 -12.42
N HIS A 127 16.15 32.45 -12.45
CA HIS A 127 15.84 31.13 -11.93
C HIS A 127 17.13 30.47 -11.44
N GLY A 128 17.05 29.62 -10.42
CA GLY A 128 18.20 28.90 -9.90
C GLY A 128 17.81 27.89 -8.83
N LEU A 129 18.70 26.94 -8.57
CA LEU A 129 18.57 25.93 -7.54
C LEU A 129 19.83 25.98 -6.67
N ASN A 130 19.68 26.01 -5.35
CA ASN A 130 20.80 26.08 -4.41
C ASN A 130 21.76 27.25 -4.76
N GLY A 131 21.19 28.41 -5.06
CA GLY A 131 21.91 29.64 -5.39
C GLY A 131 22.56 29.72 -6.78
N GLY A 132 22.47 28.67 -7.62
CA GLY A 132 23.11 28.61 -8.93
C GLY A 132 22.15 28.38 -10.09
N ILE A 133 22.34 29.09 -11.20
CA ILE A 133 21.57 28.90 -12.45
C ILE A 133 22.02 27.60 -13.15
N ASN A 134 23.33 27.30 -13.11
CA ASN A 134 23.93 26.10 -13.71
C ASN A 134 23.51 24.78 -13.05
N ASN A 135 22.78 24.84 -11.93
CA ASN A 135 22.23 23.68 -11.24
C ASN A 135 20.90 23.22 -11.83
N ILE A 136 20.43 23.88 -12.90
CA ILE A 136 19.17 23.62 -13.58
C ILE A 136 19.42 23.50 -15.08
N GLU A 137 18.78 22.53 -15.70
CA GLU A 137 18.57 22.47 -17.14
C GLU A 137 17.15 22.97 -17.45
N VAL A 138 17.01 23.86 -18.43
CA VAL A 138 15.71 24.37 -18.86
C VAL A 138 15.31 23.70 -20.17
N VAL A 139 14.21 22.97 -20.15
CA VAL A 139 13.64 22.30 -21.33
C VAL A 139 12.34 22.99 -21.73
N GLU A 140 12.22 23.37 -23.00
CA GLU A 140 10.98 23.91 -23.54
C GLU A 140 10.04 22.79 -24.02
N SER A 141 8.73 23.03 -23.88
CA SER A 141 7.69 22.15 -24.40
C SER A 141 6.53 23.02 -24.92
N LEU A 142 5.89 22.58 -26.00
CA LEU A 142 4.78 23.28 -26.61
C LEU A 142 3.49 22.46 -26.44
N HIS A 143 2.45 23.11 -25.94
CA HIS A 143 1.15 22.54 -25.64
C HIS A 143 0.05 23.35 -26.33
N LEU A 144 -1.04 22.70 -26.73
CA LEU A 144 -2.13 23.40 -27.43
C LEU A 144 -2.87 24.39 -26.53
N ASP A 145 -3.16 24.03 -25.27
CA ASP A 145 -3.93 24.89 -24.37
C ASP A 145 -3.06 25.79 -23.50
N MET A 146 -1.85 25.34 -23.15
CA MET A 146 -0.93 26.09 -22.29
C MET A 146 0.15 26.85 -23.06
N GLY A 147 0.19 26.71 -24.39
CA GLY A 147 1.21 27.33 -25.23
C GLY A 147 2.61 26.80 -24.90
N ARG A 148 3.61 27.66 -24.93
CA ARG A 148 4.99 27.29 -24.62
C ARG A 148 5.22 27.31 -23.12
N CYS A 149 5.62 26.16 -22.58
CA CYS A 149 5.96 25.95 -21.19
C CYS A 149 7.44 25.61 -21.02
N TYR A 150 7.99 25.92 -19.84
CA TYR A 150 9.38 25.67 -19.50
C TYR A 150 9.48 24.78 -18.28
N THR A 151 10.23 23.70 -18.39
CA THR A 151 10.49 22.76 -17.30
C THR A 151 11.91 22.97 -16.79
N LEU A 152 12.03 23.26 -15.50
CA LEU A 152 13.30 23.36 -14.78
C LEU A 152 13.66 21.98 -14.22
N ASN A 153 14.63 21.33 -14.84
CA ASN A 153 15.16 20.03 -14.42
C ASN A 153 16.36 20.23 -13.48
N PRO A 154 16.34 19.66 -12.27
CA PRO A 154 17.45 19.78 -11.33
C PRO A 154 18.63 18.91 -11.77
N LEU A 155 19.82 19.51 -11.85
CA LEU A 155 21.07 18.81 -12.16
C LEU A 155 21.88 18.46 -10.91
N THR A 156 21.42 18.89 -9.73
CA THR A 156 22.11 18.69 -8.47
C THR A 156 21.15 18.32 -7.34
N THR A 157 21.68 17.60 -6.36
CA THR A 157 21.00 17.31 -5.09
C THR A 157 21.46 18.29 -4.02
N THR A 158 20.61 18.59 -3.05
CA THR A 158 20.96 19.52 -1.97
C THR A 158 21.05 18.82 -0.62
N LYS A 159 21.97 19.24 0.25
CA LYS A 159 22.15 18.67 1.59
C LYS A 159 21.29 19.37 2.66
N HIS A 160 20.63 20.45 2.27
CA HIS A 160 20.04 21.43 3.18
C HIS A 160 18.56 21.66 2.85
N SER A 161 17.72 21.72 3.88
CA SER A 161 16.26 21.82 3.78
C SER A 161 15.78 23.20 4.23
N TRP A 162 16.41 24.26 3.74
CA TRP A 162 15.99 25.64 3.97
C TRP A 162 15.77 26.36 2.63
N LYS A 163 15.16 27.54 2.70
CA LYS A 163 14.66 28.30 1.55
C LYS A 163 15.74 28.55 0.47
N GLU A 164 16.91 29.00 0.89
CA GLU A 164 18.04 29.34 0.01
C GLU A 164 18.67 28.11 -0.68
N ALA A 165 18.48 26.92 -0.12
CA ALA A 165 18.95 25.68 -0.72
C ALA A 165 17.98 25.14 -1.79
N GLY A 166 16.74 25.65 -1.84
CA GLY A 166 15.73 25.23 -2.82
C GLY A 166 15.80 25.99 -4.14
N TYR A 167 14.70 25.91 -4.89
CA TYR A 167 14.51 26.73 -6.06
C TYR A 167 14.19 28.18 -5.70
N SER A 168 14.81 29.11 -6.42
CA SER A 168 14.50 30.53 -6.41
C SER A 168 14.16 30.94 -7.84
N ILE A 169 12.90 31.29 -8.09
CA ILE A 169 12.41 31.67 -9.42
C ILE A 169 11.76 33.05 -9.34
N MET A 170 12.05 33.87 -10.34
CA MET A 170 11.39 35.15 -10.57
C MET A 170 10.89 35.20 -12.01
N LEU A 171 9.58 35.29 -12.15
CA LEU A 171 8.87 35.26 -13.42
C LEU A 171 8.44 36.67 -13.81
N ARG A 172 8.48 36.99 -15.10
CA ARG A 172 7.93 38.22 -15.66
C ARG A 172 6.51 37.99 -16.15
N HIS A 173 5.64 38.97 -15.96
CA HIS A 173 4.29 38.95 -16.52
C HIS A 173 3.89 40.33 -17.06
N ASP A 174 2.83 40.36 -17.86
CA ASP A 174 2.19 41.60 -18.31
C ASP A 174 0.90 41.83 -17.49
N THR A 175 0.63 43.08 -17.08
CA THR A 175 -0.53 43.45 -16.24
C THR A 175 -1.83 43.63 -17.00
N ASN A 176 -1.79 43.62 -18.34
CA ASN A 176 -2.92 44.03 -19.16
C ASN A 176 -4.01 42.97 -19.35
N ILE A 177 -3.87 41.79 -18.77
CA ILE A 177 -4.83 40.70 -18.97
C ILE A 177 -5.30 40.19 -17.62
N SER A 178 -6.40 40.77 -17.15
CA SER A 178 -7.16 40.26 -16.03
C SER A 178 -7.91 39.00 -16.47
N GLN A 179 -7.57 37.83 -15.93
CA GLN A 179 -8.46 36.67 -15.99
C GLN A 179 -8.71 36.05 -14.63
N ASN A 180 -9.90 35.47 -14.55
CA ASN A 180 -10.64 35.10 -13.36
C ASN A 180 -9.89 34.11 -12.48
N ARG A 181 -9.99 34.33 -11.16
CA ARG A 181 -9.58 33.38 -10.11
C ARG A 181 -10.25 32.03 -10.35
N MET A 182 -9.52 31.05 -10.86
CA MET A 182 -9.98 29.67 -10.84
C MET A 182 -9.72 29.12 -9.44
N GLN A 183 -10.80 28.73 -8.75
CA GLN A 183 -10.71 28.15 -7.42
C GLN A 183 -10.06 26.77 -7.50
N SER A 184 -9.01 26.59 -6.70
CA SER A 184 -8.27 25.33 -6.51
C SER A 184 -9.23 24.15 -6.29
N SER A 185 -9.24 23.19 -7.20
CA SER A 185 -9.86 21.89 -7.02
C SER A 185 -8.94 21.02 -6.16
N GLY A 186 -9.49 20.34 -5.15
CA GLY A 186 -8.78 19.71 -4.01
C GLY A 186 -7.82 18.55 -4.32
N ARG A 187 -7.41 18.36 -5.59
CA ARG A 187 -6.24 17.57 -6.00
C ARG A 187 -5.43 18.46 -6.92
N VAL A 188 -4.41 19.12 -6.38
CA VAL A 188 -3.73 20.19 -7.08
C VAL A 188 -2.64 19.60 -7.98
N GLU A 189 -2.98 19.32 -9.24
CA GLU A 189 -1.99 18.99 -10.27
C GLU A 189 -1.16 20.22 -10.70
N TYR A 190 -1.68 21.44 -10.48
CA TYR A 190 -1.01 22.70 -10.82
C TYR A 190 -1.35 23.83 -9.83
N LEU A 191 -0.37 24.69 -9.53
CA LEU A 191 -0.52 25.84 -8.63
C LEU A 191 -0.50 27.16 -9.41
N TYR A 192 -1.44 28.05 -9.14
CA TYR A 192 -1.44 29.41 -9.70
C TYR A 192 -0.61 30.37 -8.84
N LEU A 193 0.27 31.11 -9.53
CA LEU A 193 1.07 32.20 -8.98
C LEU A 193 0.57 33.51 -9.59
N GLU A 194 0.14 34.44 -8.75
CA GLU A 194 -0.39 35.73 -9.20
C GLU A 194 0.75 36.71 -9.51
N VAL A 195 0.45 37.72 -10.33
CA VAL A 195 1.38 38.81 -10.59
C VAL A 195 1.52 39.67 -9.33
N ASN A 196 2.74 40.15 -9.05
CA ASN A 196 3.09 40.91 -7.86
C ASN A 196 2.89 40.12 -6.55
N GLU A 197 3.11 38.80 -6.61
CA GLU A 197 3.05 37.88 -5.47
C GLU A 197 4.42 37.22 -5.24
N GLU A 198 4.82 37.09 -3.98
CA GLU A 198 5.83 36.12 -3.56
C GLU A 198 5.12 34.93 -2.92
N MET A 199 5.33 33.74 -3.49
CA MET A 199 4.79 32.47 -3.01
C MET A 199 5.90 31.57 -2.50
N GLU A 200 5.68 30.95 -1.35
CA GLU A 200 6.56 29.94 -0.76
C GLU A 200 5.86 28.58 -0.78
N ILE A 201 6.50 27.60 -1.40
CA ILE A 201 6.04 26.22 -1.49
C ILE A 201 6.98 25.32 -0.69
N ARG A 202 6.39 24.57 0.24
CA ARG A 202 7.02 23.46 0.93
C ARG A 202 6.78 22.17 0.14
N LEU A 203 7.86 21.43 -0.11
CA LEU A 203 7.84 20.09 -0.66
C LEU A 203 7.87 19.03 0.45
N SER A 204 7.12 17.95 0.23
CA SER A 204 7.31 16.67 0.94
C SER A 204 7.39 15.52 -0.07
N THR A 205 8.26 14.56 0.19
CA THR A 205 8.49 13.41 -0.70
C THR A 205 7.95 12.14 -0.08
N GLN A 206 7.30 11.33 -0.90
CA GLN A 206 6.88 9.97 -0.57
C GLN A 206 7.37 9.01 -1.65
N HIS A 207 8.04 7.94 -1.26
CA HIS A 207 8.40 6.84 -2.15
C HIS A 207 7.43 5.69 -1.94
N PHE A 208 6.85 5.21 -3.05
CA PHE A 208 5.94 4.08 -3.09
C PHE A 208 6.63 2.92 -3.79
N PHE A 209 6.65 1.77 -3.14
CA PHE A 209 7.05 0.49 -3.70
C PHE A 209 5.81 -0.41 -3.67
N MET A 210 5.15 -0.52 -4.82
CA MET A 210 3.94 -1.30 -5.01
C MET A 210 4.24 -2.69 -5.53
N LEU A 211 3.37 -3.65 -5.25
CA LEU A 211 3.44 -4.99 -5.84
C LEU A 211 2.47 -5.12 -7.02
N ALA A 212 2.95 -5.74 -8.09
CA ALA A 212 2.07 -6.11 -9.19
C ALA A 212 1.01 -7.10 -8.70
N SER A 213 -0.25 -6.77 -8.92
CA SER A 213 -1.41 -7.57 -8.50
C SER A 213 -2.40 -7.72 -9.66
N TYR A 214 -3.30 -8.69 -9.56
CA TYR A 214 -4.39 -8.86 -10.54
C TYR A 214 -5.28 -7.61 -10.64
N GLU A 215 -5.44 -6.86 -9.55
CA GLU A 215 -6.24 -5.64 -9.53
C GLU A 215 -5.45 -4.39 -9.97
N ASN A 216 -4.13 -4.39 -9.80
CA ASN A 216 -3.24 -3.27 -10.09
C ASN A 216 -1.99 -3.77 -10.80
N GLU A 217 -2.02 -3.72 -12.13
CA GLU A 217 -0.85 -4.02 -12.95
C GLU A 217 0.10 -2.82 -12.93
N CYS A 218 1.33 -3.06 -12.46
CA CYS A 218 2.42 -2.10 -12.52
C CYS A 218 3.62 -2.72 -13.23
N VAL A 219 4.49 -1.87 -13.78
CA VAL A 219 5.68 -2.31 -14.54
C VAL A 219 6.93 -2.07 -13.71
N GLU A 220 7.78 -3.08 -13.53
CA GLU A 220 9.02 -2.94 -12.74
C GLU A 220 10.02 -1.98 -13.40
N PHE A 221 10.13 -2.02 -14.73
CA PHE A 221 11.07 -1.21 -15.49
C PHE A 221 10.38 -0.54 -16.68
N SER A 222 10.36 0.79 -16.70
CA SER A 222 9.97 1.57 -17.87
C SER A 222 10.93 2.73 -18.06
N SER A 223 11.35 2.96 -19.31
CA SER A 223 12.12 4.15 -19.69
C SER A 223 11.24 5.38 -19.89
N VAL A 224 9.92 5.22 -19.92
CA VAL A 224 8.94 6.27 -20.20
C VAL A 224 7.90 6.29 -19.09
N SER A 225 7.50 7.48 -18.61
CA SER A 225 6.43 7.59 -17.62
C SER A 225 5.09 7.12 -18.21
N SER A 226 4.19 6.63 -17.38
CA SER A 226 2.82 6.26 -17.80
C SER A 226 2.10 7.44 -18.45
N THR A 227 2.30 8.65 -17.92
CA THR A 227 1.76 9.90 -18.49
C THR A 227 2.27 10.16 -19.91
N ARG A 228 3.59 10.05 -20.13
CA ARG A 228 4.20 10.28 -21.44
C ARG A 228 3.81 9.20 -22.45
N CYS A 229 3.69 7.96 -22.00
CA CYS A 229 3.14 6.86 -22.79
C CYS A 229 1.71 7.17 -23.25
N GLY A 230 0.85 7.62 -22.33
CA GLY A 230 -0.52 8.02 -22.63
C GLY A 230 -0.59 9.16 -23.65
N GLU A 231 0.19 10.22 -23.46
CA GLU A 231 0.29 11.33 -24.42
C GLU A 231 0.65 10.85 -25.82
N ILE A 232 1.73 10.06 -25.97
CA ILE A 232 2.18 9.58 -27.28
C ILE A 232 1.12 8.68 -27.92
N CYS A 233 0.46 7.82 -27.14
CA CYS A 233 -0.63 6.99 -27.62
C CYS A 233 -1.79 7.85 -28.15
N HIS A 234 -2.21 8.87 -27.40
CA HIS A 234 -3.27 9.79 -27.79
C HIS A 234 -2.90 10.53 -29.08
N TRP A 235 -1.67 11.05 -29.16
CA TRP A 235 -1.21 11.73 -30.36
C TRP A 235 -1.20 10.81 -31.58
N ASN A 236 -0.75 9.56 -31.44
CA ASN A 236 -0.80 8.58 -32.52
C ASN A 236 -2.23 8.26 -32.97
N ALA A 237 -3.19 8.19 -32.05
CA ALA A 237 -4.61 7.98 -32.39
C ALA A 237 -5.21 9.18 -33.15
N VAL A 238 -4.91 10.39 -32.71
CA VAL A 238 -5.33 11.64 -33.38
C VAL A 238 -4.74 11.71 -34.78
N VAL A 239 -3.42 11.55 -34.89
CA VAL A 239 -2.69 11.67 -36.15
C VAL A 239 -3.04 10.54 -37.12
N GLY A 240 -3.27 9.32 -36.62
CA GLY A 240 -3.77 8.20 -37.42
C GLY A 240 -5.15 8.47 -38.04
N SER A 241 -5.96 9.31 -37.41
CA SER A 241 -7.29 9.69 -37.90
C SER A 241 -7.26 10.87 -38.88
N VAL A 242 -6.38 11.85 -38.65
CA VAL A 242 -6.33 13.11 -39.44
C VAL A 242 -5.30 13.07 -40.56
N GLY A 243 -4.19 12.35 -40.37
CA GLY A 243 -3.08 12.24 -41.33
C GLY A 243 -2.06 13.38 -41.30
N CYS A 244 -2.17 14.31 -40.34
CA CYS A 244 -1.16 15.35 -40.09
C CYS A 244 -1.03 15.63 -38.59
N SER A 245 0.07 16.28 -38.20
CA SER A 245 0.38 16.66 -36.82
C SER A 245 0.21 18.17 -36.59
N GLY A 246 0.44 18.59 -35.36
CA GLY A 246 0.61 19.99 -34.99
C GLY A 246 1.92 20.18 -34.23
N PRO A 247 2.45 21.41 -34.15
CA PRO A 247 3.72 21.70 -33.49
C PRO A 247 3.79 21.26 -32.02
N TRP A 248 2.64 21.15 -31.34
CA TRP A 248 2.52 20.70 -29.95
C TRP A 248 2.57 19.17 -29.77
N MET A 249 2.74 18.40 -30.85
CA MET A 249 2.90 16.93 -30.82
C MET A 249 4.25 16.50 -31.41
N PRO A 250 5.38 16.81 -30.74
CA PRO A 250 6.71 16.52 -31.25
C PRO A 250 7.04 15.03 -31.29
N GLY A 251 7.94 14.65 -32.21
CA GLY A 251 8.58 13.32 -32.22
C GLY A 251 7.83 12.21 -32.96
N LEU A 252 6.76 12.53 -33.69
CA LEU A 252 5.98 11.55 -34.47
C LEU A 252 6.50 11.31 -35.89
N GLY A 253 7.37 12.20 -36.40
CA GLY A 253 7.87 12.12 -37.78
C GLY A 253 6.80 12.38 -38.85
N ILE A 254 5.66 12.97 -38.47
CA ILE A 254 4.55 13.32 -39.35
C ILE A 254 4.58 14.84 -39.60
N ARG A 255 4.28 15.25 -40.84
CA ARG A 255 4.20 16.67 -41.22
C ARG A 255 3.05 17.39 -40.53
N ASP A 256 3.25 18.68 -40.27
CA ASP A 256 2.20 19.54 -39.73
C ASP A 256 1.05 19.72 -40.72
N CYS A 257 -0.15 19.99 -40.19
CA CYS A 257 -1.31 20.32 -40.99
C CYS A 257 -1.11 21.65 -41.75
N ASP A 258 -1.47 21.66 -43.03
CA ASP A 258 -1.23 22.75 -43.98
C ASP A 258 -2.51 23.41 -44.50
N ASN A 259 -3.67 23.03 -43.97
CA ASN A 259 -4.95 23.57 -44.40
C ASN A 259 -5.93 23.70 -43.22
N ALA A 260 -6.92 24.57 -43.42
CA ALA A 260 -7.90 24.89 -42.38
C ALA A 260 -8.70 23.66 -41.95
N GLU A 261 -9.14 22.84 -42.91
CA GLU A 261 -10.04 21.72 -42.62
C GLU A 261 -9.36 20.66 -41.74
N THR A 262 -8.16 20.22 -42.11
CA THR A 262 -7.40 19.25 -41.31
C THR A 262 -6.95 19.83 -39.98
N THR A 263 -6.57 21.11 -39.92
CA THR A 263 -6.17 21.76 -38.65
C THR A 263 -7.35 21.84 -37.67
N LYS A 264 -8.55 22.18 -38.14
CA LYS A 264 -9.77 22.20 -37.33
C LYS A 264 -10.11 20.79 -36.82
N GLN A 265 -10.02 19.78 -37.68
CA GLN A 265 -10.26 18.39 -37.33
C GLN A 265 -9.23 17.88 -36.32
N LEU A 266 -7.96 18.22 -36.50
CA LEU A 266 -6.87 17.91 -35.58
C LEU A 266 -7.16 18.44 -34.18
N ILE A 267 -7.38 19.75 -34.05
CA ILE A 267 -7.64 20.38 -32.75
C ILE A 267 -8.90 19.82 -32.11
N LYS A 268 -9.95 19.56 -32.90
CA LYS A 268 -11.20 18.99 -32.39
C LYS A 268 -10.97 17.58 -31.82
N LEU A 269 -10.30 16.70 -32.56
CA LEU A 269 -10.02 15.33 -32.13
C LEU A 269 -9.04 15.28 -30.97
N TYR A 270 -7.99 16.10 -31.00
CA TYR A 270 -7.02 16.24 -29.92
C TYR A 270 -7.73 16.50 -28.58
N ARG A 271 -8.67 17.46 -28.56
CA ARG A 271 -9.43 17.81 -27.35
C ARG A 271 -10.49 16.78 -26.95
N GLN A 272 -11.03 16.03 -27.91
CA GLN A 272 -11.99 14.96 -27.62
C GLN A 272 -11.34 13.74 -26.95
N LEU A 273 -10.06 13.53 -27.21
CA LEU A 273 -9.28 12.38 -26.75
C LEU A 273 -8.42 12.72 -25.52
N GLU A 274 -8.56 13.93 -24.96
CA GLU A 274 -7.84 14.37 -23.74
C GLU A 274 -8.24 13.56 -22.50
N ASP A 275 -9.52 13.16 -22.40
CA ASP A 275 -10.09 12.41 -21.28
C ASP A 275 -9.98 10.87 -21.43
N LEU A 276 -9.30 10.36 -22.46
CA LEU A 276 -9.14 8.92 -22.63
C LEU A 276 -8.25 8.33 -21.53
N ASP A 277 -8.70 7.20 -20.98
CA ASP A 277 -7.95 6.50 -19.95
C ASP A 277 -6.71 5.82 -20.57
N GLY A 278 -5.54 6.14 -20.02
CA GLY A 278 -4.24 5.60 -20.46
C GLY A 278 -4.16 4.07 -20.35
N THR A 279 -5.06 3.44 -19.59
CA THR A 279 -5.19 1.98 -19.54
C THR A 279 -5.54 1.37 -20.90
N GLN A 280 -6.30 2.07 -21.76
CA GLN A 280 -6.61 1.62 -23.13
C GLN A 280 -5.35 1.53 -24.01
N CYS A 281 -4.33 2.30 -23.66
CA CYS A 281 -3.03 2.33 -24.33
C CYS A 281 -2.03 1.33 -23.74
N GLY A 282 -2.40 0.55 -22.71
CA GLY A 282 -1.49 -0.33 -22.00
C GLY A 282 -0.39 0.43 -21.23
N CYS A 283 -0.64 1.68 -20.88
CA CYS A 283 0.33 2.53 -20.18
C CYS A 283 0.19 2.36 -18.67
N PHE A 284 0.86 1.35 -18.12
CA PHE A 284 0.86 1.07 -16.69
C PHE A 284 1.84 1.95 -15.92
N GLN A 285 1.48 2.27 -14.68
CA GLN A 285 2.36 2.99 -13.77
C GLN A 285 3.55 2.11 -13.33
N PRO A 286 4.73 2.68 -13.07
CA PRO A 286 5.85 1.91 -12.55
C PRO A 286 5.57 1.47 -11.12
N CYS A 287 6.02 0.25 -10.76
CA CYS A 287 5.85 -0.28 -9.40
C CYS A 287 6.62 0.55 -8.35
N THR A 288 7.68 1.23 -8.76
CA THR A 288 8.39 2.22 -7.93
C THR A 288 8.03 3.63 -8.38
N THR A 289 7.39 4.40 -7.52
CA THR A 289 6.97 5.78 -7.82
C THR A 289 7.38 6.74 -6.71
N THR A 290 7.80 7.94 -7.08
CA THR A 290 8.07 9.03 -6.14
C THR A 290 7.03 10.13 -6.31
N ILE A 291 6.30 10.43 -5.25
CA ILE A 291 5.30 11.49 -5.22
C ILE A 291 5.88 12.69 -4.46
N TYR A 292 5.81 13.85 -5.10
CA TYR A 292 6.16 15.12 -4.50
C TYR A 292 4.88 15.90 -4.22
N THR A 293 4.62 16.20 -2.95
CA THR A 293 3.47 17.00 -2.56
C THR A 293 3.93 18.43 -2.32
N ALA A 294 3.34 19.36 -3.07
CA ALA A 294 3.57 20.79 -2.92
C ALA A 294 2.51 21.40 -2.00
N SER A 295 2.94 22.11 -0.97
CA SER A 295 2.08 22.81 -0.02
C SER A 295 2.43 24.29 -0.01
N VAL A 296 1.44 25.16 -0.29
CA VAL A 296 1.63 26.61 -0.20
C VAL A 296 1.74 27.00 1.27
N MET A 297 2.88 27.55 1.66
CA MET A 297 3.15 27.97 3.04
C MET A 297 2.84 29.43 3.27
N ASN A 298 3.19 30.28 2.32
CA ASN A 298 3.01 31.70 2.45
C ASN A 298 2.76 32.34 1.09
N ARG A 299 1.97 33.41 1.11
CA ARG A 299 1.66 34.28 -0.03
C ARG A 299 1.71 35.71 0.48
N LYS A 300 2.55 36.54 -0.10
CA LYS A 300 2.66 37.95 0.29
C LYS A 300 2.80 38.85 -0.95
N PRO A 301 2.36 40.12 -0.88
CA PRO A 301 2.58 41.07 -1.95
C PRO A 301 4.08 41.24 -2.25
N PHE A 302 4.42 41.27 -3.52
CA PHE A 302 5.78 41.46 -4.03
C PHE A 302 5.76 42.55 -5.09
N HIS A 303 6.37 43.69 -4.79
CA HIS A 303 6.37 44.84 -5.67
C HIS A 303 7.79 45.15 -6.12
N ILE A 304 8.01 45.04 -7.43
CA ILE A 304 9.20 45.56 -8.10
C ILE A 304 8.77 46.48 -9.25
N SER A 305 9.72 47.12 -9.92
CA SER A 305 9.44 48.10 -10.99
C SER A 305 8.75 47.49 -12.21
N VAL A 306 8.82 46.17 -12.39
CA VAL A 306 8.18 45.42 -13.47
C VAL A 306 7.15 44.46 -12.89
N PRO A 307 6.06 44.16 -13.60
CA PRO A 307 5.13 43.15 -13.12
C PRO A 307 5.79 41.78 -13.14
N ALA A 308 5.93 41.21 -11.96
CA ALA A 308 6.67 39.99 -11.75
C ALA A 308 6.13 39.22 -10.56
N ALA A 309 6.46 37.94 -10.50
CA ALA A 309 6.14 37.09 -9.37
C ALA A 309 7.40 36.36 -8.91
N GLN A 310 7.52 36.13 -7.61
CA GLN A 310 8.62 35.41 -7.01
C GLN A 310 8.12 34.08 -6.42
N LEU A 311 8.83 33.00 -6.71
CA LEU A 311 8.50 31.67 -6.23
C LEU A 311 9.71 31.04 -5.55
N TRP A 312 9.46 30.51 -4.36
CA TRP A 312 10.40 29.70 -3.62
C TRP A 312 9.85 28.30 -3.44
N VAL A 313 10.61 27.28 -3.85
CA VAL A 313 10.22 25.88 -3.69
C VAL A 313 11.32 25.14 -2.95
N TYR A 314 11.03 24.66 -1.74
CA TYR A 314 12.05 24.08 -0.86
C TYR A 314 11.49 22.99 0.05
N TYR A 315 12.36 22.10 0.51
CA TYR A 315 12.05 21.19 1.61
C TYR A 315 12.18 21.91 2.94
N THR A 316 11.30 21.63 3.91
CA THR A 316 11.48 22.08 5.30
C THR A 316 12.22 21.07 6.17
N SER A 317 12.24 19.82 5.73
CA SER A 317 12.85 18.68 6.44
C SER A 317 13.37 17.68 5.43
N LYS A 318 14.43 16.94 5.78
CA LYS A 318 14.96 15.85 4.95
C LYS A 318 14.25 14.51 5.16
N MET A 319 13.12 14.52 5.85
CA MET A 319 12.32 13.31 6.07
C MET A 319 11.61 12.94 4.79
N VAL A 320 11.72 11.67 4.43
CA VAL A 320 11.03 11.06 3.29
C VAL A 320 10.15 9.93 3.82
N THR A 321 8.90 9.89 3.38
CA THR A 321 8.00 8.79 3.73
C THR A 321 8.22 7.66 2.75
N ILE A 322 8.52 6.46 3.23
CA ILE A 322 8.63 5.26 2.41
C ILE A 322 7.40 4.40 2.70
N VAL A 323 6.67 4.07 1.65
CA VAL A 323 5.47 3.23 1.67
C VAL A 323 5.76 2.00 0.83
N GLU A 324 5.88 0.86 1.49
CA GLU A 324 6.23 -0.43 0.86
C GLU A 324 5.05 -1.39 1.00
N GLU A 325 4.63 -1.97 -0.12
CA GLU A 325 3.70 -3.09 -0.17
C GLU A 325 4.46 -4.41 -0.11
N PHE A 326 3.96 -5.34 0.69
CA PHE A 326 4.51 -6.68 0.82
C PHE A 326 3.38 -7.70 0.96
N HIS A 327 3.68 -8.96 0.69
CA HIS A 327 2.75 -10.05 0.97
C HIS A 327 2.67 -10.24 2.49
N GLY A 328 1.51 -9.96 3.07
CA GLY A 328 1.29 -10.07 4.52
C GLY A 328 1.26 -11.52 5.03
N TYR A 329 1.37 -12.51 4.14
CA TYR A 329 1.35 -13.93 4.47
C TYR A 329 2.52 -14.66 3.81
N ASP A 330 3.58 -14.84 4.59
CA ASP A 330 4.78 -15.54 4.15
C ASP A 330 4.75 -17.03 4.50
N PHE A 331 5.64 -17.80 3.87
CA PHE A 331 5.81 -19.23 4.15
C PHE A 331 6.10 -19.52 5.63
N ASN A 332 6.84 -18.64 6.30
CA ASN A 332 7.11 -18.77 7.74
C ASN A 332 5.83 -18.68 8.58
N GLN A 333 4.93 -17.74 8.24
CA GLN A 333 3.64 -17.61 8.90
C GLN A 333 2.74 -18.82 8.59
N PHE A 334 2.77 -19.31 7.35
CA PHE A 334 2.07 -20.53 6.98
C PHE A 334 2.51 -21.75 7.79
N VAL A 335 3.83 -21.96 7.95
CA VAL A 335 4.37 -23.07 8.75
C VAL A 335 3.97 -22.90 10.23
N SER A 336 3.95 -21.68 10.74
CA SER A 336 3.51 -21.38 12.11
C SER A 336 2.03 -21.74 12.31
N ASP A 337 1.14 -21.32 11.41
CA ASP A 337 -0.30 -21.60 11.48
C ASP A 337 -0.60 -23.10 11.31
N LEU A 338 0.06 -23.74 10.34
CA LEU A 338 -0.01 -25.19 10.11
C LEU A 338 0.45 -25.97 11.36
N GLY A 339 1.57 -25.55 11.94
CA GLY A 339 2.12 -26.12 13.16
C GLY A 339 1.17 -25.96 14.35
N GLY A 340 0.53 -24.79 14.48
CA GLY A 340 -0.48 -24.53 15.51
C GLY A 340 -1.69 -25.45 15.39
N SER A 341 -2.29 -25.56 14.20
CA SER A 341 -3.46 -26.42 13.96
C SER A 341 -3.16 -27.91 14.11
N LEU A 342 -2.00 -28.39 13.64
CA LEU A 342 -1.57 -29.77 13.83
C LEU A 342 -1.20 -30.07 15.30
N GLY A 343 -0.54 -29.12 15.96
CA GLY A 343 -0.19 -29.20 17.37
C GLY A 343 -1.41 -29.31 18.27
N PHE A 344 -2.50 -28.60 17.94
CA PHE A 344 -3.78 -28.73 18.64
C PHE A 344 -4.38 -30.14 18.53
N LEU A 345 -4.40 -30.75 17.34
CA LEU A 345 -4.86 -32.13 17.16
C LEU A 345 -3.98 -33.14 17.91
N LEU A 346 -2.66 -32.91 17.92
CA LEU A 346 -1.72 -33.73 18.65
C LEU A 346 -1.93 -33.59 20.18
N GLY A 347 -2.17 -32.38 20.68
CA GLY A 347 -2.50 -32.12 22.09
C GLY A 347 -3.74 -32.87 22.56
N LEU A 348 -4.82 -32.86 21.77
CA LEU A 348 -6.03 -33.64 22.05
C LEU A 348 -5.75 -35.16 22.02
N SER A 349 -4.88 -35.60 21.13
CA SER A 349 -4.45 -37.00 21.05
C SER A 349 -3.64 -37.43 22.28
N VAL A 350 -2.75 -36.57 22.77
CA VAL A 350 -1.94 -36.82 23.99
C VAL A 350 -2.81 -36.86 25.25
N LEU A 351 -3.78 -35.94 25.40
CA LEU A 351 -4.75 -36.00 26.50
C LEU A 351 -5.58 -37.30 26.44
N GLY A 352 -5.93 -37.74 25.23
CA GLY A 352 -6.54 -39.05 25.00
C GLY A 352 -5.66 -40.21 25.47
N LEU A 353 -4.36 -40.16 25.18
CA LEU A 353 -3.37 -41.15 25.59
C LEU A 353 -3.16 -41.17 27.11
N ILE A 354 -3.03 -40.02 27.76
CA ILE A 354 -2.91 -39.91 29.23
C ILE A 354 -4.13 -40.53 29.90
N GLY A 355 -5.34 -40.21 29.42
CA GLY A 355 -6.57 -40.82 29.94
C GLY A 355 -6.67 -42.33 29.69
N LEU A 356 -5.94 -42.89 28.72
CA LEU A 356 -5.82 -44.33 28.53
C LEU A 356 -4.83 -44.94 29.54
N LEU A 357 -3.70 -44.28 29.76
CA LEU A 357 -2.67 -44.71 30.73
C LEU A 357 -3.23 -44.74 32.15
N GLU A 358 -3.99 -43.73 32.58
CA GLU A 358 -4.67 -43.72 33.88
C GLU A 358 -5.57 -44.96 34.06
N LYS A 359 -6.33 -45.33 33.04
CA LYS A 359 -7.20 -46.51 33.09
C LYS A 359 -6.41 -47.81 33.13
N ILE A 360 -5.27 -47.88 32.46
CA ILE A 360 -4.36 -49.04 32.55
C ILE A 360 -3.80 -49.14 33.96
N VAL A 361 -3.37 -48.04 34.57
CA VAL A 361 -2.84 -48.01 35.95
C VAL A 361 -3.91 -48.42 36.96
N GLU A 362 -5.13 -47.86 36.87
CA GLU A 362 -6.27 -48.28 37.71
C GLU A 362 -6.55 -49.78 37.56
N LEU A 363 -6.60 -50.31 36.33
CA LEU A 363 -6.86 -51.73 36.08
C LEU A 363 -5.75 -52.63 36.66
N VAL A 364 -4.49 -52.22 36.56
CA VAL A 364 -3.35 -52.94 37.14
C VAL A 364 -3.39 -52.89 38.66
N PHE A 365 -3.70 -51.74 39.27
CA PHE A 365 -3.87 -51.60 40.72
C PHE A 365 -5.03 -52.45 41.24
N ILE A 366 -6.20 -52.42 40.58
CA ILE A 366 -7.35 -53.26 40.93
C ILE A 366 -6.99 -54.74 40.80
N ARG A 367 -6.31 -55.15 39.72
CA ARG A 367 -5.84 -56.54 39.55
C ARG A 367 -4.84 -56.95 40.63
N ARG A 368 -3.93 -56.06 41.05
CA ARG A 368 -3.00 -56.31 42.17
C ARG A 368 -3.74 -56.45 43.50
N LEU A 369 -4.71 -55.58 43.80
CA LEU A 369 -5.52 -55.66 45.01
C LEU A 369 -6.40 -56.93 45.05
N ILE A 370 -6.94 -57.36 43.91
CA ILE A 370 -7.67 -58.63 43.80
C ILE A 370 -6.72 -59.82 43.99
N ALA A 371 -5.51 -59.77 43.43
CA ALA A 371 -4.50 -60.81 43.63
C ALA A 371 -4.04 -60.89 45.09
N GLU A 372 -3.86 -59.76 45.78
CA GLU A 372 -3.56 -59.73 47.22
C GLU A 372 -4.72 -60.23 48.08
N LYS A 373 -5.98 -59.86 47.76
CA LYS A 373 -7.15 -60.41 48.46
C LYS A 373 -7.29 -61.92 48.27
N ARG A 374 -7.02 -62.45 47.06
CA ARG A 374 -7.00 -63.90 46.81
C ARG A 374 -5.90 -64.61 47.60
N LYS A 375 -4.69 -64.04 47.68
CA LYS A 375 -3.61 -64.57 48.53
C LYS A 375 -3.99 -64.59 50.02
N LYS A 376 -4.66 -63.53 50.52
CA LYS A 376 -5.14 -63.48 51.91
C LYS A 376 -6.27 -64.47 52.20
N GLN A 377 -7.15 -64.76 51.24
CA GLN A 377 -8.20 -65.78 51.38
C GLN A 377 -7.62 -67.20 51.41
N MET A 378 -6.67 -67.52 50.53
CA MET A 378 -5.98 -68.83 50.56
C MET A 378 -5.17 -69.03 51.86
N ALA A 379 -4.59 -67.98 52.43
CA ALA A 379 -3.92 -68.06 53.72
C ALA A 379 -4.87 -68.29 54.91
N LYS A 380 -6.13 -67.81 54.81
CA LYS A 380 -7.14 -68.01 55.87
C LYS A 380 -7.77 -69.42 55.84
N GLU A 381 -7.84 -70.05 54.67
CA GLU A 381 -8.37 -71.40 54.50
C GLU A 381 -7.40 -72.48 55.00
N VAL A 382 -6.09 -72.21 55.01
CA VAL A 382 -5.06 -73.08 55.61
C VAL A 382 -5.07 -73.04 57.14
N VAL A 383 -5.56 -71.95 57.76
CA VAL A 383 -5.56 -71.78 59.23
C VAL A 383 -6.85 -72.31 59.89
N SER A 384 -7.92 -72.61 59.14
CA SER A 384 -9.19 -73.09 59.71
C SER A 384 -9.27 -74.61 59.94
N LYS A 385 -8.17 -75.37 59.74
CA LYS A 385 -8.16 -76.83 59.87
C LYS A 385 -7.37 -77.39 61.06
N ASP A 386 -6.89 -76.55 61.98
CA ASP A 386 -6.22 -77.05 63.19
C ASP A 386 -6.64 -76.28 64.47
N SER A 387 -7.63 -76.87 65.15
CA SER A 387 -7.70 -77.10 66.60
C SER A 387 -7.52 -75.95 67.62
N THR A 388 -8.63 -75.61 68.28
CA THR A 388 -8.91 -75.71 69.75
C THR A 388 -7.96 -75.07 70.81
N GLN A 389 -8.55 -74.11 71.54
CA GLN A 389 -8.28 -73.46 72.86
C GLN A 389 -7.79 -74.35 74.06
N PRO A 390 -7.55 -73.82 75.31
CA PRO A 390 -7.24 -72.46 75.84
C PRO A 390 -6.02 -72.46 76.84
N THR A 391 -5.44 -71.34 77.35
CA THR A 391 -5.91 -70.52 78.50
C THR A 391 -4.86 -69.41 78.84
N GLN A 392 -5.36 -68.27 79.34
CA GLN A 392 -4.77 -66.97 79.78
C GLN A 392 -4.11 -66.97 81.21
N PRO A 393 -3.78 -65.83 81.92
CA PRO A 393 -3.68 -64.36 81.62
C PRO A 393 -2.48 -63.60 82.30
N GLU A 394 -2.55 -62.25 82.22
CA GLU A 394 -1.98 -61.16 83.09
C GLU A 394 -0.59 -60.61 82.72
N ASP A 395 -0.29 -59.30 82.73
CA ASP A 395 -1.00 -58.08 83.18
C ASP A 395 -0.29 -56.80 82.63
N GLY A 396 -0.91 -55.61 82.77
CA GLY A 396 -0.14 -54.37 82.93
C GLY A 396 -0.50 -53.16 82.04
N ASN A 397 -1.22 -52.21 82.63
CA ASN A 397 -1.89 -51.05 82.05
C ASN A 397 -1.28 -49.74 82.62
N ARG A 398 -1.05 -48.67 81.82
CA ARG A 398 -1.24 -47.27 82.29
C ARG A 398 -1.20 -46.18 81.18
N SER A 399 -2.39 -45.62 80.95
CA SER A 399 -2.75 -44.20 80.74
C SER A 399 -1.78 -43.16 81.33
N LYS A 400 -1.61 -41.89 80.91
CA LYS A 400 -2.49 -40.73 80.58
C LYS A 400 -1.47 -39.55 80.44
N LEU A 401 -1.60 -38.46 79.69
CA LEU A 401 -2.54 -37.34 79.86
C LEU A 401 -2.13 -36.21 78.88
N SER A 402 -3.13 -35.44 78.49
CA SER A 402 -3.25 -34.24 77.64
C SER A 402 -2.38 -33.02 77.95
N GLU A 403 -2.11 -32.20 76.92
CA GLU A 403 -2.34 -30.73 76.94
C GLU A 403 -2.51 -30.19 75.50
N ASP A 404 -3.64 -29.50 75.31
CA ASP A 404 -4.13 -28.70 74.15
C ASP A 404 -3.63 -27.23 74.27
N PRO A 405 -4.17 -26.19 73.59
CA PRO A 405 -4.38 -25.94 72.16
C PRO A 405 -3.94 -24.50 71.76
N ASN A 406 -4.05 -24.12 70.48
CA ASN A 406 -4.54 -22.82 69.96
C ASN A 406 -4.32 -22.81 68.42
N VAL A 407 -5.32 -22.74 67.54
CA VAL A 407 -6.44 -21.80 67.33
C VAL A 407 -6.00 -20.41 66.84
N SER A 408 -6.54 -20.06 65.65
CA SER A 408 -6.81 -18.72 65.10
C SER A 408 -5.67 -17.94 64.41
N ASP A 409 -5.87 -17.18 63.31
CA ASP A 409 -7.06 -16.80 62.54
C ASP A 409 -6.63 -16.12 61.21
N ASN A 410 -7.54 -16.11 60.25
CA ASN A 410 -7.80 -15.13 59.18
C ASN A 410 -6.68 -14.31 58.47
N GLY A 411 -6.66 -14.47 57.14
CA GLY A 411 -7.13 -13.39 56.24
C GLY A 411 -6.12 -12.34 55.71
N PRO A 412 -6.46 -11.65 54.61
CA PRO A 412 -5.55 -11.44 53.47
C PRO A 412 -5.19 -9.97 53.23
N HIS A 413 -4.11 -9.69 52.47
CA HIS A 413 -4.21 -8.67 51.41
C HIS A 413 -3.06 -8.68 50.39
N LEU A 414 -3.49 -8.37 49.18
CA LEU A 414 -2.79 -8.05 47.94
C LEU A 414 -1.81 -6.87 48.13
N ASP A 415 -0.65 -6.91 47.48
CA ASP A 415 -0.13 -5.73 46.78
C ASP A 415 0.81 -6.07 45.63
N THR A 416 0.64 -5.28 44.59
CA THR A 416 1.25 -5.35 43.26
C THR A 416 2.30 -4.26 43.18
N VAL A 417 3.58 -4.57 42.90
CA VAL A 417 4.51 -3.70 42.14
C VAL A 417 5.69 -4.57 41.68
N LEU A 418 5.89 -4.72 40.36
CA LEU A 418 7.24 -4.85 39.82
C LEU A 418 7.38 -3.99 38.57
N LYS A 419 8.20 -2.95 38.71
CA LYS A 419 8.90 -2.24 37.64
C LYS A 419 10.02 -3.16 37.13
N GLN A 420 10.10 -3.37 35.82
CA GLN A 420 11.14 -2.81 34.94
C GLN A 420 10.89 -3.25 33.49
#